data_AF-A0A7C7Y7I2-F1
#
_entry.id   AF-A0A7C7Y7I2-F1
#
_cell.length_a   1.000
_cell.length_b   1.000
_cell.length_c   1.000
_cell.angle_alpha   90.00
_cell.angle_beta   90.00
_cell.angle_gamma   90.00
#
_symmetry.space_group_name_H-M   'P 1'
#
loop_
_entity.id
_entity.type
_entity.pdbx_description
1 polymer ?
#
loop_
_entity_poly.entity_id
_entity_poly.type
_entity_poly.pdbx_seq_one_letter_code
_entity_poly.pdbx_strand_id
1 'polypeptide(L)'
;MPKHPRAQPNFRNLFWYPFKITLITALRTFPFFGKRWGNKMGAYHNTEHPEFLDPATAKRMERNAHINDISKQKFAPDRVTTDLTPTLWKPQTVQYPYERLEEIEPWLFTPGNYNGRIGIIWETCTACKLCVTACPNDCLHMSTELRVDVLDGADGEHSGLGAELEVGGNAAIAIPEVAEQLDAFNLATAHSEVPEQWRYAEVLDLSGDTATVRWNDSGEESEVNTSELRTADDQIVSGRIDLGRCMFCGLCAEACGFT
;
A
#
# COMPACT_ATOMS: atom_id res chain seq x y z
N MET A 1 -5.98 17.26 3.48
CA MET A 1 -6.89 16.18 3.91
C MET A 1 -7.81 15.82 2.75
N PRO A 2 -7.58 14.69 2.07
CA PRO A 2 -8.57 14.19 1.13
C PRO A 2 -9.80 13.75 1.95
N LYS A 3 -10.87 14.54 1.90
CA LYS A 3 -12.16 14.15 2.48
C LYS A 3 -12.82 13.24 1.47
N HIS A 4 -12.81 11.93 1.72
CA HIS A 4 -13.64 11.01 0.97
C HIS A 4 -15.10 11.50 1.02
N PRO A 5 -15.82 11.62 -0.10
CA PRO A 5 -17.16 12.26 -0.16
C PRO A 5 -18.21 11.62 0.77
N ARG A 6 -17.97 10.36 1.21
CA ARG A 6 -18.84 9.63 2.15
C ARG A 6 -18.41 9.72 3.62
N ALA A 7 -17.33 10.44 3.96
CA ALA A 7 -16.88 10.63 5.33
C ALA A 7 -17.76 11.69 6.06
N GLN A 8 -19.00 11.32 6.34
CA GLN A 8 -19.92 12.10 7.15
C GLN A 8 -19.39 12.18 8.60
N PRO A 9 -19.50 13.33 9.30
CA PRO A 9 -19.13 13.44 10.70
C PRO A 9 -20.05 12.52 11.52
N ASN A 10 -19.51 11.39 11.96
CA ASN A 10 -20.24 10.44 12.80
C ASN A 10 -19.97 10.76 14.29
N PHE A 11 -21.00 10.64 15.13
CA PHE A 11 -20.89 10.85 16.58
C PHE A 11 -19.76 10.00 17.20
N ARG A 12 -19.56 8.80 16.64
CA ARG A 12 -18.47 7.90 17.00
C ARG A 12 -17.10 8.57 16.89
N ASN A 13 -16.72 9.13 15.74
CA ASN A 13 -15.37 9.67 15.56
C ASN A 13 -15.23 11.10 16.11
N LEU A 14 -16.32 11.86 16.18
CA LEU A 14 -16.28 13.25 16.65
C LEU A 14 -16.33 13.39 18.17
N PHE A 15 -17.07 12.52 18.88
CA PHE A 15 -17.27 12.63 20.32
C PHE A 15 -16.79 11.40 21.09
N TRP A 16 -17.23 10.20 20.69
CA TRP A 16 -16.93 9.00 21.45
C TRP A 16 -15.45 8.60 21.39
N TYR A 17 -14.83 8.64 20.21
CA TYR A 17 -13.43 8.26 20.03
C TYR A 17 -12.47 9.19 20.80
N PRO A 18 -12.59 10.54 20.68
CA PRO A 18 -11.75 11.45 21.45
C PRO A 18 -11.97 11.29 22.96
N PHE A 19 -13.23 11.17 23.41
CA PHE A 19 -13.54 10.96 24.82
C PHE A 19 -12.95 9.64 25.34
N LYS A 20 -13.12 8.54 24.60
CA LYS A 20 -12.53 7.23 24.91
C LYS A 20 -11.00 7.34 25.03
N ILE A 21 -10.34 8.02 24.10
CA ILE A 21 -8.88 8.23 24.14
C ILE A 21 -8.48 9.03 25.38
N THR A 22 -9.15 10.14 25.69
CA THR A 22 -8.84 10.93 26.90
C THR A 22 -9.04 10.13 28.19
N LEU A 23 -10.07 9.28 28.24
CA LEU A 23 -10.31 8.39 29.37
C LEU A 23 -9.22 7.32 29.48
N ILE A 24 -8.79 6.74 28.37
CA ILE A 24 -7.65 5.81 28.32
C ILE A 24 -6.37 6.50 28.81
N THR A 25 -6.09 7.72 28.34
CA THR A 25 -4.92 8.50 28.80
C THR A 25 -4.99 8.78 30.29
N ALA A 26 -6.15 9.16 30.83
CA ALA A 26 -6.36 9.36 32.27
C ALA A 26 -6.16 8.05 33.08
N LEU A 27 -6.64 6.91 32.56
CA LEU A 27 -6.41 5.59 33.16
C LEU A 27 -4.92 5.21 33.18
N ARG A 28 -4.12 5.69 32.21
CA ARG A 28 -2.65 5.54 32.17
C ARG A 28 -1.92 6.49 33.12
N THR A 29 -2.39 7.73 33.29
CA THR A 29 -1.72 8.74 34.14
C THR A 29 -2.00 8.51 35.62
N PHE A 30 -3.20 8.06 35.96
CA PHE A 30 -3.65 7.91 37.34
C PHE A 30 -3.76 6.43 37.74
N PRO A 31 -2.76 5.87 38.45
CA PRO A 31 -2.69 4.44 38.77
C PRO A 31 -3.84 3.93 39.66
N PHE A 32 -4.55 4.83 40.34
CA PHE A 32 -5.73 4.51 41.16
C PHE A 32 -6.86 3.89 40.32
N PHE A 33 -7.16 4.45 39.15
CA PHE A 33 -8.24 4.00 38.29
C PHE A 33 -7.81 2.80 37.42
N GLY A 34 -6.60 2.85 36.86
CA GLY A 34 -6.03 1.77 36.05
C GLY A 34 -5.93 0.43 36.79
N LYS A 35 -5.50 0.43 38.07
CA LYS A 35 -5.40 -0.80 38.90
C LYS A 35 -6.76 -1.44 39.19
N ARG A 36 -7.83 -0.64 39.29
CA ARG A 36 -9.15 -1.13 39.72
C ARG A 36 -10.01 -1.62 38.56
N TRP A 37 -9.85 -1.02 37.37
CA TRP A 37 -10.70 -1.27 36.20
C TRP A 37 -9.97 -1.75 34.94
N GLY A 38 -8.63 -1.79 34.92
CA GLY A 38 -7.85 -2.19 33.74
C GLY A 38 -8.21 -3.57 33.18
N ASN A 39 -8.32 -4.59 34.03
CA ASN A 39 -8.65 -5.95 33.61
C ASN A 39 -10.09 -6.09 33.07
N LYS A 40 -11.00 -5.17 33.39
CA LYS A 40 -12.41 -5.19 32.96
C LYS A 40 -12.67 -4.42 31.65
N MET A 41 -11.75 -3.55 31.24
CA MET A 41 -11.92 -2.62 30.10
C MET A 41 -11.27 -3.14 28.80
N GLY A 42 -10.98 -4.44 28.72
CA GLY A 42 -10.21 -5.04 27.64
C GLY A 42 -8.74 -5.14 28.03
N ALA A 43 -8.17 -6.33 27.86
CA ALA A 43 -6.84 -6.73 28.34
C ALA A 43 -5.68 -6.07 27.56
N TYR A 44 -5.80 -4.80 27.20
CA TYR A 44 -4.77 -4.02 26.52
C TYR A 44 -3.94 -3.18 27.51
N HIS A 45 -4.49 -2.85 28.69
CA HIS A 45 -3.81 -2.05 29.72
C HIS A 45 -3.57 -2.86 31.01
N ASN A 46 -2.35 -2.79 31.55
CA ASN A 46 -1.84 -3.62 32.65
C ASN A 46 -1.65 -5.11 32.31
N THR A 47 -1.36 -5.46 31.06
CA THR A 47 -0.78 -6.77 30.77
C THR A 47 0.60 -6.84 31.41
N GLU A 48 0.73 -7.70 32.42
CA GLU A 48 2.03 -8.06 32.97
C GLU A 48 2.68 -8.97 31.92
N HIS A 49 3.69 -8.48 31.19
CA HIS A 49 4.46 -9.35 30.29
C HIS A 49 5.62 -9.95 31.09
N PRO A 50 5.64 -11.26 31.33
CA PRO A 50 6.70 -11.92 32.11
C PRO A 50 8.06 -11.91 31.40
N GLU A 51 8.10 -11.51 30.13
CA GLU A 51 9.28 -11.53 29.26
C GLU A 51 10.21 -10.31 29.43
N PHE A 52 9.87 -9.34 30.28
CA PHE A 52 10.64 -8.10 30.44
C PHE A 52 11.98 -8.27 31.18
N LEU A 53 12.22 -9.41 31.82
CA LEU A 53 13.48 -9.70 32.51
C LEU A 53 14.25 -10.77 31.75
N ASP A 54 15.24 -10.34 30.96
CA ASP A 54 16.17 -11.29 30.36
C ASP A 54 17.06 -11.95 31.44
N PRO A 55 17.48 -13.20 31.24
CA PRO A 55 18.27 -13.93 32.23
C PRO A 55 19.59 -13.23 32.61
N ALA A 56 20.20 -12.49 31.69
CA ALA A 56 21.46 -11.79 31.95
C ALA A 56 21.26 -10.53 32.81
N THR A 57 20.17 -9.80 32.62
CA THR A 57 19.79 -8.65 33.46
C THR A 57 19.37 -9.09 34.86
N ALA A 58 18.60 -10.18 34.98
CA ALA A 58 18.27 -10.77 36.28
C ALA A 58 19.54 -11.08 37.09
N LYS A 59 20.52 -11.76 36.48
CA LYS A 59 21.81 -12.08 37.11
C LYS A 59 22.63 -10.85 37.50
N ARG A 60 22.58 -9.76 36.72
CA ARG A 60 23.25 -8.49 37.06
C ARG A 60 22.61 -7.81 38.26
N MET A 61 21.29 -7.93 38.41
CA MET A 61 20.52 -7.29 39.46
C MET A 61 20.54 -8.08 40.79
N GLU A 62 20.83 -9.38 40.77
CA GLU A 62 20.95 -10.23 41.97
C GLU A 62 21.88 -9.62 43.04
N ARG A 63 23.01 -9.03 42.64
CA ARG A 63 23.96 -8.39 43.56
C ARG A 63 23.32 -7.23 44.36
N ASN A 64 22.36 -6.53 43.76
CA ASN A 64 21.68 -5.38 44.35
C ASN A 64 20.31 -5.74 44.94
N ALA A 65 19.96 -7.04 45.01
CA ALA A 65 18.65 -7.49 45.50
C ALA A 65 18.35 -7.06 46.95
N HIS A 66 19.39 -6.84 47.77
CA HIS A 66 19.26 -6.31 49.13
C HIS A 66 18.77 -4.85 49.19
N ILE A 67 18.94 -4.09 48.09
CA ILE A 67 18.50 -2.70 47.94
C ILE A 67 17.20 -2.64 47.15
N ASN A 68 17.12 -3.37 46.03
CA ASN A 68 15.95 -3.40 45.17
C ASN A 68 15.81 -4.79 44.52
N ASP A 69 14.82 -5.54 44.98
CA ASP A 69 14.52 -6.89 44.48
C ASP A 69 13.65 -6.83 43.22
N ILE A 70 14.29 -7.02 42.07
CA ILE A 70 13.65 -6.93 40.76
C ILE A 70 12.65 -8.06 40.50
N SER A 71 12.78 -9.21 41.19
CA SER A 71 11.85 -10.35 41.05
C SER A 71 10.45 -10.04 41.60
N LYS A 72 10.36 -9.08 42.51
CA LYS A 72 9.12 -8.58 43.09
C LYS A 72 8.54 -7.41 42.29
N GLN A 73 9.30 -6.85 41.34
CA GLN A 73 8.82 -5.78 40.48
C GLN A 73 7.99 -6.36 39.33
N LYS A 74 6.79 -5.81 39.16
CA LYS A 74 5.91 -6.12 38.04
C LYS A 74 6.08 -5.05 36.97
N PHE A 75 6.72 -5.42 35.88
CA PHE A 75 6.86 -4.56 34.71
C PHE A 75 5.55 -4.62 33.92
N ALA A 76 4.76 -3.57 34.06
CA ALA A 76 3.75 -3.24 33.08
C ALA A 76 4.37 -2.20 32.14
N PRO A 77 4.00 -2.18 30.84
CA PRO A 77 4.51 -1.19 29.90
C PRO A 77 4.35 0.26 30.42
N ASP A 78 3.20 0.53 31.06
CA ASP A 78 2.86 1.80 31.70
C ASP A 78 3.54 2.08 33.07
N ARG A 79 4.29 1.13 33.63
CA ARG A 79 4.96 1.23 34.95
C ARG A 79 6.44 0.98 34.80
N VAL A 80 7.21 2.04 34.69
CA VAL A 80 8.66 1.96 34.75
C VAL A 80 9.15 2.91 35.83
N THR A 81 9.44 2.33 36.99
CA THR A 81 10.70 2.46 37.75
C THR A 81 10.54 2.59 39.27
N THR A 82 9.42 3.10 39.82
CA THR A 82 9.31 3.21 41.29
C THR A 82 7.87 3.15 41.83
N ASP A 83 7.59 2.20 42.73
CA ASP A 83 6.30 2.11 43.45
C ASP A 83 6.09 3.24 44.47
N LEU A 84 7.17 3.93 44.86
CA LEU A 84 7.15 5.01 45.85
C LEU A 84 6.57 6.32 45.32
N THR A 85 6.80 6.67 44.04
CA THR A 85 6.29 7.90 43.42
C THR A 85 5.95 7.69 41.93
N PRO A 86 5.00 6.81 41.61
CA PRO A 86 4.66 6.46 40.22
C PRO A 86 4.11 7.64 39.39
N THR A 87 3.77 8.75 40.04
CA THR A 87 3.16 9.95 39.43
C THR A 87 4.13 11.11 39.19
N LEU A 88 5.30 11.14 39.83
CA LEU A 88 6.17 12.32 39.82
C LEU A 88 7.28 12.23 38.77
N TRP A 89 7.71 11.01 38.42
CA TRP A 89 8.81 10.76 37.48
C TRP A 89 8.55 9.52 36.61
N LYS A 90 7.45 9.51 35.84
CA LYS A 90 7.26 8.48 34.82
C LYS A 90 8.29 8.74 33.70
N PRO A 91 9.14 7.76 33.32
CA PRO A 91 10.05 7.95 32.20
C PRO A 91 9.24 8.05 30.92
N GLN A 92 9.51 9.10 30.14
CA GLN A 92 8.88 9.34 28.84
C GLN A 92 9.53 8.44 27.78
N THR A 93 9.25 7.14 27.86
CA THR A 93 9.71 6.12 26.91
C THR A 93 8.51 5.34 26.37
N VAL A 94 8.64 4.81 25.16
CA VAL A 94 7.66 3.91 24.56
C VAL A 94 8.32 2.55 24.36
N GLN A 95 7.73 1.51 24.93
CA GLN A 95 8.29 0.16 24.87
C GLN A 95 7.86 -0.57 23.60
N TYR A 96 8.47 -0.24 22.46
CA TYR A 96 8.29 -1.00 21.22
C TYR A 96 8.79 -2.45 21.41
N PRO A 97 8.08 -3.50 20.93
CA PRO A 97 6.84 -3.51 20.15
C PRO A 97 5.54 -3.61 20.98
N TYR A 98 5.64 -3.70 22.31
CA TYR A 98 4.50 -3.91 23.21
C TYR A 98 3.61 -2.68 23.38
N GLU A 99 4.20 -1.49 23.27
CA GLU A 99 3.51 -0.22 23.22
C GLU A 99 3.67 0.40 21.84
N ARG A 100 2.55 0.55 21.13
CA ARG A 100 2.52 1.27 19.85
C ARG A 100 2.22 2.74 20.08
N LEU A 101 3.02 3.62 19.48
CA LEU A 101 2.82 5.07 19.52
C LEU A 101 1.42 5.47 19.04
N GLU A 102 0.88 4.76 18.05
CA GLU A 102 -0.49 4.93 17.52
C GLU A 102 -1.58 4.83 18.60
N GLU A 103 -1.32 4.06 19.65
CA GLU A 103 -2.25 3.79 20.75
C GLU A 103 -2.00 4.70 21.96
N ILE A 104 -0.81 5.29 22.05
CA ILE A 104 -0.43 6.23 23.13
C ILE A 104 -0.80 7.65 22.73
N GLU A 105 -0.48 8.02 21.50
CA GLU A 105 -0.71 9.35 20.95
C GLU A 105 -1.49 9.25 19.63
N PRO A 106 -2.80 8.92 19.68
CA PRO A 106 -3.63 8.84 18.46
C PRO A 106 -3.73 10.15 17.69
N TRP A 107 -3.39 11.29 18.32
CA TRP A 107 -3.34 12.61 17.68
C TRP A 107 -2.04 12.87 16.92
N LEU A 108 -0.96 12.13 17.20
CA LEU A 108 0.33 12.28 16.50
C LEU A 108 0.24 11.70 15.07
N PHE A 109 -0.48 10.60 14.89
CA PHE A 109 -0.76 10.01 13.57
C PHE A 109 -2.08 10.54 13.03
N THR A 110 -2.06 11.73 12.44
CA THR A 110 -3.21 12.17 11.63
C THR A 110 -3.41 11.15 10.50
N PRO A 111 -4.59 10.51 10.37
CA PRO A 111 -4.85 9.55 9.31
C PRO A 111 -4.56 10.19 7.94
N GLY A 112 -3.60 9.63 7.21
CA GLY A 112 -3.19 10.09 5.88
C GLY A 112 -2.00 11.06 5.82
N ASN A 113 -1.38 11.44 6.95
CA ASN A 113 -0.18 12.30 6.93
C ASN A 113 1.14 11.55 7.18
N TYR A 114 1.09 10.27 7.59
CA TYR A 114 2.30 9.47 7.74
C TYR A 114 2.61 8.73 6.44
N ASN A 115 3.76 9.02 5.85
CA ASN A 115 4.25 8.34 4.65
C ASN A 115 4.87 7.01 5.08
N GLY A 116 4.07 5.95 5.04
CA GLY A 116 4.51 4.57 5.26
C GLY A 116 5.03 3.90 3.99
N ARG A 117 5.01 2.56 4.00
CA ARG A 117 5.33 1.77 2.81
C ARG A 117 4.37 2.11 1.67
N ILE A 118 4.94 2.52 0.53
CA ILE A 118 4.19 2.81 -0.69
C ILE A 118 3.77 1.49 -1.33
N GLY A 119 2.53 1.44 -1.83
CA GLY A 119 1.99 0.34 -2.63
C GLY A 119 1.38 0.88 -3.91
N ILE A 120 1.33 0.03 -4.94
CA ILE A 120 0.70 0.34 -6.24
C ILE A 120 -0.62 -0.43 -6.30
N ILE A 121 -1.69 0.25 -6.71
CA ILE A 121 -2.98 -0.38 -7.00
C ILE A 121 -3.02 -0.63 -8.50
N TRP A 122 -2.76 -1.88 -8.90
CA TRP A 122 -2.58 -2.27 -10.31
C TRP A 122 -3.79 -1.94 -11.19
N GLU A 123 -5.00 -2.12 -10.66
CA GLU A 123 -6.27 -1.86 -11.36
C GLU A 123 -6.45 -0.39 -11.79
N THR A 124 -5.71 0.53 -11.19
CA THR A 124 -5.85 1.98 -11.43
C THR A 124 -4.61 2.61 -12.05
N CYS A 125 -3.55 1.82 -12.26
CA CYS A 125 -2.28 2.37 -12.68
C CYS A 125 -2.22 2.47 -14.19
N THR A 126 -2.20 3.69 -14.73
CA THR A 126 -2.16 3.95 -16.18
C THR A 126 -0.75 3.90 -16.79
N ALA A 127 0.20 3.30 -16.10
CA ALA A 127 1.60 3.16 -16.55
C ALA A 127 2.31 4.47 -16.98
N CYS A 128 1.82 5.65 -16.57
CA CYS A 128 2.28 6.96 -17.05
C CYS A 128 3.71 7.38 -16.61
N LYS A 129 4.37 6.60 -15.75
CA LYS A 129 5.72 6.84 -15.21
C LYS A 129 5.93 8.17 -14.48
N LEU A 130 4.88 8.94 -14.18
CA LEU A 130 4.97 10.17 -13.38
C LEU A 130 5.59 9.94 -12.00
N CYS A 131 5.28 8.81 -11.37
CA CYS A 131 5.86 8.45 -10.08
C CYS A 131 7.37 8.23 -10.14
N VAL A 132 7.88 7.68 -11.25
CA VAL A 132 9.32 7.45 -11.48
C VAL A 132 10.03 8.79 -11.68
N THR A 133 9.48 9.66 -12.53
CA THR A 133 10.08 10.97 -12.82
C THR A 133 10.02 11.94 -11.63
N ALA A 134 8.99 11.84 -10.80
CA ALA A 134 8.85 12.65 -9.59
C ALA A 134 9.78 12.20 -8.44
N CYS A 135 10.37 11.00 -8.50
CA CYS A 135 11.18 10.48 -7.41
C CYS A 135 12.54 11.19 -7.32
N PRO A 136 12.85 11.92 -6.23
CA PRO A 136 14.12 12.67 -6.12
C PRO A 136 15.33 11.76 -5.93
N ASN A 137 15.14 10.54 -5.42
CA ASN A 137 16.20 9.58 -5.21
C ASN A 137 16.18 8.44 -6.22
N ASP A 138 15.36 8.51 -7.28
CA ASP A 138 15.29 7.48 -8.33
C ASP A 138 15.25 6.04 -7.77
N CYS A 139 14.34 5.80 -6.83
CA CYS A 139 14.15 4.48 -6.18
C CYS A 139 13.01 3.66 -6.80
N LEU A 140 12.36 4.19 -7.84
CA LEU A 140 11.24 3.57 -8.52
C LEU A 140 11.67 3.16 -9.92
N HIS A 141 11.50 1.89 -10.25
CA HIS A 141 11.80 1.36 -11.58
C HIS A 141 10.55 0.71 -12.14
N MET A 142 10.15 1.14 -13.33
CA MET A 142 8.95 0.66 -14.01
C MET A 142 9.28 0.25 -15.44
N SER A 143 8.90 -0.97 -15.82
CA SER A 143 8.89 -1.43 -17.22
C SER A 143 7.46 -1.54 -17.72
N THR A 144 7.22 -1.06 -18.94
CA THR A 144 5.91 -1.07 -19.60
C THR A 144 6.02 -1.79 -20.92
N GLU A 145 4.98 -2.53 -21.29
CA GLU A 145 4.82 -3.18 -22.59
C GLU A 145 3.41 -2.88 -23.10
N LEU A 146 3.27 -2.77 -24.41
CA LEU A 146 1.96 -2.72 -25.05
C LEU A 146 1.26 -4.06 -24.87
N ARG A 147 0.05 -4.04 -24.34
CA ARG A 147 -0.81 -5.23 -24.24
C ARG A 147 -2.17 -4.90 -24.83
N VAL A 148 -2.81 -5.94 -25.35
CA VAL A 148 -4.18 -5.86 -25.87
C VAL A 148 -5.13 -6.15 -24.73
N ASP A 149 -6.14 -5.31 -24.56
CA ASP A 149 -7.20 -5.62 -23.61
C ASP A 149 -8.21 -6.59 -24.24
N VAL A 150 -8.14 -7.85 -23.80
CA VAL A 150 -8.97 -8.94 -24.34
C VAL A 150 -10.31 -9.02 -23.60
N LEU A 151 -10.39 -8.51 -22.37
CA LEU A 151 -11.57 -8.65 -21.50
C LEU A 151 -12.58 -7.51 -21.67
N ASP A 152 -12.14 -6.42 -22.28
CA ASP A 152 -12.84 -5.14 -22.28
C ASP A 152 -13.91 -4.94 -23.38
N GLY A 153 -14.12 -5.96 -24.22
CA GLY A 153 -15.18 -6.01 -25.23
C GLY A 153 -16.33 -6.97 -24.90
N ALA A 154 -16.41 -7.50 -23.68
CA ALA A 154 -17.41 -8.50 -23.30
C ALA A 154 -18.76 -7.85 -22.92
N ASP A 155 -19.84 -8.24 -23.60
CA ASP A 155 -21.21 -7.86 -23.23
C ASP A 155 -21.59 -8.44 -21.84
N GLY A 156 -22.09 -7.63 -20.89
CA GLY A 156 -22.62 -8.11 -19.60
C GLY A 156 -22.29 -7.24 -18.38
N GLU A 157 -22.24 -7.82 -17.18
CA GLU A 157 -21.97 -7.09 -15.91
C GLU A 157 -20.53 -6.51 -15.85
N HIS A 158 -19.63 -7.00 -16.71
CA HIS A 158 -18.25 -6.52 -16.84
C HIS A 158 -18.04 -5.62 -18.08
N SER A 159 -19.10 -5.28 -18.83
CA SER A 159 -19.00 -4.30 -19.91
C SER A 159 -18.82 -2.90 -19.31
N GLY A 160 -17.61 -2.36 -19.33
CA GLY A 160 -17.42 -0.96 -18.93
C GLY A 160 -16.06 -0.56 -18.36
N LEU A 161 -15.05 -1.43 -18.35
CA LEU A 161 -13.68 -1.02 -18.00
C LEU A 161 -12.80 -0.75 -19.24
N GLY A 162 -13.31 -1.09 -20.43
CA GLY A 162 -12.66 -0.87 -21.71
C GLY A 162 -12.54 0.57 -22.17
N ALA A 163 -11.38 0.90 -22.72
CA ALA A 163 -11.17 2.10 -23.52
C ALA A 163 -11.72 1.89 -24.94
N GLU A 164 -12.30 2.95 -25.52
CA GLU A 164 -12.70 2.97 -26.93
C GLU A 164 -11.48 3.25 -27.82
N LEU A 165 -11.58 2.93 -29.12
CA LEU A 165 -10.55 3.31 -30.10
C LEU A 165 -10.55 4.84 -30.25
N GLU A 166 -9.43 5.47 -29.92
CA GLU A 166 -9.25 6.92 -30.00
C GLU A 166 -8.11 7.28 -30.98
N VAL A 167 -8.21 8.46 -31.59
CA VAL A 167 -7.14 9.00 -32.46
C VAL A 167 -5.90 9.31 -31.62
N GLY A 168 -4.75 8.78 -32.03
CA GLY A 168 -3.50 8.82 -31.26
C GLY A 168 -3.38 7.72 -30.22
N GLY A 169 -4.39 6.85 -30.08
CA GLY A 169 -4.33 5.63 -29.27
C GLY A 169 -3.61 4.49 -29.99
N ASN A 170 -3.23 3.46 -29.23
CA ASN A 170 -2.68 2.23 -29.80
C ASN A 170 -3.80 1.23 -30.08
N ALA A 171 -3.68 0.54 -31.20
CA ALA A 171 -4.54 -0.56 -31.59
C ALA A 171 -3.70 -1.79 -31.92
N ALA A 172 -4.34 -2.94 -31.94
CA ALA A 172 -3.70 -4.19 -32.30
C ALA A 172 -4.59 -5.04 -33.21
N ILE A 173 -3.95 -5.76 -34.12
CA ILE A 173 -4.58 -6.80 -34.94
C ILE A 173 -3.98 -8.16 -34.60
N ALA A 174 -4.79 -9.20 -34.59
CA ALA A 174 -4.32 -10.56 -34.37
C ALA A 174 -3.52 -11.05 -35.60
N ILE A 175 -2.39 -11.72 -35.37
CA ILE A 175 -1.62 -12.36 -36.45
C ILE A 175 -2.20 -13.77 -36.66
N PRO A 176 -2.92 -14.04 -37.78
CA PRO A 176 -3.60 -15.31 -37.97
C PRO A 176 -2.64 -16.51 -38.03
N GLU A 177 -1.41 -16.31 -38.53
CA GLU A 177 -0.38 -17.35 -38.63
C GLU A 177 0.13 -17.85 -37.27
N VAL A 178 0.02 -17.01 -36.23
CA VAL A 178 0.55 -17.31 -34.89
C VAL A 178 -0.49 -18.06 -34.03
N ALA A 179 -1.77 -17.98 -34.37
CA ALA A 179 -2.85 -18.65 -33.64
C ALA A 179 -2.64 -20.18 -33.57
N GLU A 180 -2.30 -20.82 -34.69
CA GLU A 180 -2.05 -22.27 -34.73
C GLU A 180 -0.77 -22.65 -33.96
N GLN A 181 0.24 -21.77 -33.94
CA GLN A 181 1.47 -22.00 -33.19
C GLN A 181 1.24 -21.94 -31.68
N LEU A 182 0.36 -21.04 -31.22
CA LEU A 182 0.02 -20.88 -29.82
C LEU A 182 -0.76 -22.08 -29.27
N ASP A 183 -1.67 -22.66 -30.04
CA ASP A 183 -2.42 -23.86 -29.64
C ASP A 183 -1.49 -25.06 -29.37
N ALA A 184 -0.37 -25.14 -30.09
CA ALA A 184 0.65 -26.16 -29.90
C ALA A 184 1.73 -25.77 -28.85
N PHE A 185 1.79 -24.49 -28.44
CA PHE A 185 2.84 -23.97 -27.59
C PHE A 185 2.58 -24.25 -26.11
N ASN A 186 3.38 -25.14 -25.51
CA ASN A 186 3.29 -25.43 -24.08
C ASN A 186 4.25 -24.54 -23.27
N LEU A 187 3.69 -23.53 -22.59
CA LEU A 187 4.44 -22.58 -21.76
C LEU A 187 5.27 -23.23 -20.65
N ALA A 188 4.89 -24.43 -20.17
CA ALA A 188 5.61 -25.10 -19.09
C ALA A 188 6.88 -25.83 -19.57
N THR A 189 6.93 -26.24 -20.84
CA THR A 189 8.02 -27.05 -21.39
C THR A 189 8.87 -26.32 -22.43
N ALA A 190 8.38 -25.20 -22.96
CA ALA A 190 9.12 -24.43 -23.94
C ALA A 190 10.28 -23.66 -23.28
N HIS A 191 11.47 -23.74 -23.88
CA HIS A 191 12.65 -22.94 -23.51
C HIS A 191 12.89 -21.78 -24.48
N SER A 192 11.90 -21.47 -25.32
CA SER A 192 11.90 -20.32 -26.24
C SER A 192 10.87 -19.30 -25.78
N GLU A 193 11.01 -18.06 -26.28
CA GLU A 193 10.01 -17.02 -26.06
C GLU A 193 8.66 -17.40 -26.67
N VAL A 194 7.59 -16.85 -26.09
CA VAL A 194 6.23 -17.05 -26.58
C VAL A 194 6.08 -16.26 -27.88
N PRO A 195 5.54 -16.86 -28.97
CA PRO A 195 5.24 -16.13 -30.19
C PRO A 195 4.30 -14.94 -29.94
N GLU A 196 4.58 -13.79 -30.55
CA GLU A 196 3.73 -12.60 -30.44
C GLU A 196 2.42 -12.79 -31.21
N GLN A 197 1.30 -12.79 -30.48
CA GLN A 197 -0.06 -12.96 -31.02
C GLN A 197 -0.59 -11.71 -31.75
N TRP A 198 -0.08 -10.54 -31.40
CA TRP A 198 -0.65 -9.25 -31.78
C TRP A 198 0.37 -8.40 -32.51
N ARG A 199 -0.06 -7.77 -33.60
CA ARG A 199 0.70 -6.72 -34.28
C ARG A 199 0.12 -5.37 -33.89
N TYR A 200 0.96 -4.50 -33.33
CA TYR A 200 0.55 -3.20 -32.78
C TYR A 200 0.69 -2.07 -33.80
N ALA A 201 -0.22 -1.09 -33.72
CA ALA A 201 -0.25 0.09 -34.55
C ALA A 201 -0.77 1.33 -33.78
N GLU A 202 -0.40 2.52 -34.24
CA GLU A 202 -0.96 3.79 -33.80
C GLU A 202 -2.14 4.19 -34.69
N VAL A 203 -3.26 4.63 -34.12
CA VAL A 203 -4.45 5.08 -34.87
C VAL A 203 -4.29 6.55 -35.29
N LEU A 204 -4.21 6.83 -36.59
CA LEU A 204 -4.04 8.18 -37.14
C LEU A 204 -5.37 8.88 -37.43
N ASP A 205 -6.36 8.14 -37.93
CA ASP A 205 -7.69 8.68 -38.25
C ASP A 205 -8.77 7.62 -38.10
N LEU A 206 -9.97 8.05 -37.71
CA LEU A 206 -11.16 7.22 -37.50
C LEU A 206 -12.30 7.74 -38.38
N SER A 207 -12.55 7.06 -39.49
CA SER A 207 -13.58 7.41 -40.47
C SER A 207 -14.67 6.35 -40.53
N GLY A 208 -15.60 6.39 -39.57
CA GLY A 208 -16.74 5.47 -39.53
C GLY A 208 -16.31 4.03 -39.24
N ASP A 209 -16.36 3.17 -40.26
CA ASP A 209 -16.06 1.73 -40.15
C ASP A 209 -14.59 1.39 -40.49
N THR A 210 -13.79 2.36 -40.92
CA THR A 210 -12.36 2.20 -41.20
C THR A 210 -11.51 3.10 -40.32
N ALA A 211 -10.34 2.58 -39.95
CA ALA A 211 -9.31 3.30 -39.23
C ALA A 211 -8.03 3.30 -40.08
N THR A 212 -7.40 4.47 -40.20
CA THR A 212 -6.05 4.56 -40.76
C THR A 212 -5.06 4.35 -39.64
N VAL A 213 -4.24 3.29 -39.73
CA VAL A 213 -3.28 2.92 -38.69
C VAL A 213 -1.86 2.93 -39.23
N ARG A 214 -0.89 3.28 -38.36
CA ARG A 214 0.55 3.19 -38.64
C ARG A 214 1.15 2.05 -37.83
N TRP A 215 1.76 1.08 -38.49
CA TRP A 215 2.32 -0.09 -37.82
C TRP A 215 3.62 0.24 -37.06
N ASN A 216 3.77 -0.28 -35.85
CA ASN A 216 4.93 -0.01 -35.00
C ASN A 216 6.21 -0.73 -35.48
N ASP A 217 6.08 -1.81 -36.25
CA ASP A 217 7.18 -2.62 -36.76
C ASP A 217 7.77 -2.04 -38.07
N SER A 218 6.92 -1.70 -39.04
CA SER A 218 7.32 -1.25 -40.37
C SER A 218 7.21 0.27 -40.57
N GLY A 219 6.39 0.96 -39.76
CA GLY A 219 6.05 2.37 -39.95
C GLY A 219 5.14 2.64 -41.15
N GLU A 220 4.63 1.59 -41.81
CA GLU A 220 3.72 1.72 -42.95
C GLU A 220 2.30 2.09 -42.48
N GLU A 221 1.60 2.84 -43.32
CA GLU A 221 0.21 3.24 -43.08
C GLU A 221 -0.73 2.34 -43.88
N SER A 222 -1.78 1.84 -43.23
CA SER A 222 -2.80 1.01 -43.86
C SER A 222 -4.19 1.33 -43.34
N GLU A 223 -5.19 1.17 -44.19
CA GLU A 223 -6.59 1.31 -43.82
C GLU A 223 -7.14 -0.07 -43.42
N VAL A 224 -7.63 -0.18 -42.19
CA VAL A 224 -8.11 -1.43 -41.59
C VAL A 224 -9.54 -1.22 -41.07
N ASN A 225 -10.36 -2.27 -41.09
CA ASN A 225 -11.71 -2.19 -40.55
C ASN A 225 -11.68 -2.10 -39.01
N THR A 226 -12.49 -1.23 -38.41
CA THR A 226 -12.54 -1.03 -36.95
C THR A 226 -12.94 -2.30 -36.18
N SER A 227 -13.69 -3.22 -36.79
CA SER A 227 -14.08 -4.50 -36.17
C SER A 227 -12.94 -5.51 -35.99
N GLU A 228 -11.85 -5.36 -36.75
CA GLU A 228 -10.67 -6.23 -36.64
C GLU A 228 -9.65 -5.69 -35.64
N LEU A 229 -9.79 -4.43 -35.24
CA LEU A 229 -8.90 -3.76 -34.30
C LEU A 229 -9.36 -3.98 -32.87
N ARG A 230 -8.40 -4.30 -32.01
CA ARG A 230 -8.55 -4.29 -30.55
C ARG A 230 -7.80 -3.09 -29.99
N THR A 231 -8.31 -2.53 -28.90
CA THR A 231 -7.61 -1.48 -28.18
C THR A 231 -6.38 -2.06 -27.48
N ALA A 232 -5.28 -1.32 -27.54
CA ALA A 232 -4.05 -1.67 -26.88
C ALA A 232 -3.57 -0.49 -26.02
N ASP A 233 -3.03 -0.80 -24.86
CA ASP A 233 -2.54 0.20 -23.93
C ASP A 233 -1.20 -0.21 -23.32
N ASP A 234 -0.49 0.79 -22.81
CA ASP A 234 0.77 0.56 -22.10
C ASP A 234 0.45 0.01 -20.72
N GLN A 235 0.76 -1.26 -20.51
CA GLN A 235 0.54 -1.95 -19.26
C GLN A 235 1.86 -2.16 -18.51
N ILE A 236 1.81 -2.12 -17.19
CA ILE A 236 3.00 -2.33 -16.36
C ILE A 236 3.32 -3.81 -16.28
N VAL A 237 4.55 -4.15 -16.68
CA VAL A 237 5.08 -5.52 -16.59
C VAL A 237 5.81 -5.72 -15.27
N SER A 238 6.54 -4.68 -14.83
CA SER A 238 7.20 -4.70 -13.53
C SER A 238 7.24 -3.31 -12.91
N GLY A 239 6.87 -3.25 -11.62
CA GLY A 239 7.07 -2.09 -10.77
C GLY A 239 7.94 -2.49 -9.59
N ARG A 240 9.20 -2.05 -9.56
CA ARG A 240 10.12 -2.29 -8.45
C ARG A 240 10.33 -1.01 -7.66
N ILE A 241 10.21 -1.13 -6.35
CA ILE A 241 10.48 -0.05 -5.39
C ILE A 241 11.69 -0.49 -4.57
N ASP A 242 12.80 0.23 -4.70
CA ASP A 242 13.96 0.04 -3.83
C ASP A 242 13.67 0.71 -2.47
N LEU A 243 13.25 -0.11 -1.51
CA LEU A 243 12.96 0.33 -0.14
C LEU A 243 14.22 0.77 0.62
N GLY A 244 15.42 0.35 0.21
CA GLY A 244 16.68 0.80 0.80
C GLY A 244 17.05 2.21 0.35
N ARG A 245 16.62 2.60 -0.85
CA ARG A 245 16.82 3.94 -1.42
C ARG A 245 15.63 4.89 -1.16
N CYS A 246 14.45 4.35 -0.87
CA CYS A 246 13.26 5.16 -0.58
C CYS A 246 13.41 5.96 0.71
N MET A 247 13.22 7.28 0.64
CA MET A 247 13.18 8.18 1.82
C MET A 247 11.77 8.48 2.33
N PHE A 248 10.74 7.82 1.78
CA PHE A 248 9.33 7.99 2.18
C PHE A 248 8.84 9.45 2.15
N CYS A 249 9.29 10.22 1.14
CA CYS A 249 8.91 11.63 0.98
C CYS A 249 7.47 11.85 0.50
N GLY A 250 6.85 10.84 -0.14
CA GLY A 250 5.46 10.92 -0.63
C GLY A 250 5.28 11.56 -2.01
N LEU A 251 6.31 12.17 -2.60
CA LEU A 251 6.21 12.88 -3.89
C LEU A 251 5.67 12.02 -5.04
N CYS A 252 6.02 10.74 -5.07
CA CYS A 252 5.52 9.82 -6.09
C CYS A 252 4.01 9.52 -5.95
N ALA A 253 3.47 9.58 -4.72
CA ALA A 253 2.05 9.43 -4.46
C ALA A 253 1.28 10.73 -4.75
N GLU A 254 1.89 11.89 -4.47
CA GLU A 254 1.32 13.20 -4.80
C GLU A 254 1.29 13.49 -6.30
N ALA A 255 2.31 13.02 -7.04
CA ALA A 255 2.36 13.10 -8.49
C ALA A 255 1.40 12.12 -9.18
N CYS A 256 0.92 11.11 -8.46
CA CYS A 256 -0.04 10.15 -8.99
C CYS A 256 -1.44 10.77 -9.03
N GLY A 257 -2.06 10.80 -10.21
CA GLY A 257 -3.43 11.27 -10.41
C GLY A 257 -4.50 10.28 -9.95
N PHE A 258 -4.27 9.53 -8.86
CA PHE A 258 -5.23 8.60 -8.28
C PHE A 258 -6.37 9.42 -7.63
N THR A 259 -7.35 9.85 -8.42
CA THR A 259 -8.58 10.50 -7.96
C THR A 259 -9.79 9.63 -8.19
#